data_AF-A0A535NW57-F1
#
_entry.id   AF-A0A535NW57-F1
#
_cell.length_a   1.000
_cell.length_b   1.000
_cell.length_c   1.000
_cell.angle_alpha   90.00
_cell.angle_beta   90.00
_cell.angle_gamma   90.00
#
_symmetry.space_group_name_H-M   'P 1'
#
loop_
_entity.id
_entity.type
_entity.pdbx_description
1 polymer ?
#
loop_
_entity_poly.entity_id
_entity_poly.type
_entity_poly.pdbx_seq_one_letter_code
_entity_poly.pdbx_strand_id
1 'polypeptide(L)'
;MSSKTTAANAALMGLGNTRRIVLGDTMLDRYTPDEIEVVLAHELGHHVHHDIWKLIISQSVLTLGSLYLLNLALHWAVETQHFFLSLSDVATMPYIFLLTAVFGLIVLPISNGLSRVIEFQADEYALQATKMVGAFKSAMIRLANQNLSDIEPSRLIEFLFHDHPPVGKRLKHADEFAERYAFNASISAESLPPTSSTEPPGIESSGSSTPEATH
;
A
#
# COMPACT_ATOMS: atom_id res chain seq x y z
N MET A 1 15.11 3.62 20.92
CA MET A 1 16.03 3.58 19.77
C MET A 1 15.72 4.81 18.92
N SER A 2 16.42 5.91 19.17
CA SER A 2 16.10 7.26 18.64
C SER A 2 17.34 7.92 18.04
N SER A 3 17.89 7.42 16.93
CA SER A 3 19.06 8.10 16.35
C SER A 3 19.28 8.04 14.85
N LYS A 4 18.42 7.37 14.06
CA LYS A 4 18.64 7.31 12.60
C LYS A 4 17.32 7.13 11.85
N THR A 5 16.50 8.19 11.83
CA THR A 5 15.47 8.56 10.83
C THR A 5 14.24 9.16 11.51
N THR A 6 13.88 10.39 11.14
CA THR A 6 12.61 11.08 11.43
C THR A 6 11.44 10.55 10.59
N ALA A 7 11.58 9.38 9.97
CA ALA A 7 10.50 8.75 9.24
C ALA A 7 9.59 8.03 10.25
N ALA A 8 8.31 8.41 10.26
CA ALA A 8 7.28 7.71 11.02
C ALA A 8 7.10 6.30 10.44
N ASN A 9 7.87 5.35 11.00
CA ASN A 9 7.87 3.98 10.53
C ASN A 9 7.04 3.14 11.50
N ALA A 10 5.90 2.63 11.03
CA ALA A 10 5.44 1.33 11.49
C ALA A 10 6.14 0.31 10.61
N ALA A 11 6.58 -0.80 11.19
CA ALA A 11 7.12 -1.90 10.42
C ALA A 11 6.66 -3.20 11.06
N LEU A 12 6.06 -4.07 10.26
CA LEU A 12 5.73 -5.42 10.68
C LEU A 12 6.96 -6.31 10.47
N MET A 13 7.56 -6.77 11.57
CA MET A 13 8.79 -7.56 11.57
C MET A 13 8.55 -8.98 12.10
N GLY A 14 9.24 -9.96 11.53
CA GLY A 14 9.27 -11.33 12.03
C GLY A 14 9.00 -12.39 10.95
N LEU A 15 9.60 -13.57 11.12
CA LEU A 15 9.47 -14.69 10.21
C LEU A 15 8.57 -15.78 10.83
N GLY A 16 7.60 -16.30 10.08
CA GLY A 16 6.74 -17.38 10.55
C GLY A 16 5.76 -16.96 11.66
N ASN A 17 5.82 -17.62 12.82
CA ASN A 17 4.83 -17.54 13.90
C ASN A 17 5.14 -16.49 14.99
N THR A 18 6.22 -15.72 14.83
CA THR A 18 6.61 -14.65 15.78
C THR A 18 6.63 -13.31 15.05
N ARG A 19 5.44 -12.76 14.80
CA ARG A 19 5.28 -11.45 14.16
C ARG A 19 5.12 -10.37 15.23
N ARG A 20 5.82 -9.26 15.04
CA ARG A 20 5.80 -8.09 15.91
C ARG A 20 5.54 -6.86 15.05
N ILE A 21 4.63 -6.02 15.51
CA ILE A 21 4.42 -4.70 14.92
C ILE A 21 5.31 -3.74 15.71
N VAL A 22 6.24 -3.08 15.02
CA VAL A 22 7.07 -2.04 15.61
C VAL A 22 6.44 -0.71 15.22
N LEU A 23 5.92 0.03 16.19
CA LEU A 23 5.45 1.40 16.02
C LEU A 23 6.54 2.35 16.50
N GLY A 24 6.96 3.28 15.64
CA GLY A 24 7.89 4.33 16.05
C GLY A 24 7.27 5.26 17.10
N ASP A 25 8.08 5.68 18.09
CA ASP A 25 7.66 6.60 19.16
C ASP A 25 7.02 7.89 18.59
N THR A 26 7.52 8.37 17.44
CA THR A 26 6.97 9.55 16.75
C THR A 26 5.54 9.37 16.25
N MET A 27 5.11 8.15 15.94
CA MET A 27 3.71 7.90 15.58
C MET A 27 2.81 7.95 16.81
N LEU A 28 3.22 7.32 17.91
CA LEU A 28 2.44 7.34 19.15
C LEU A 28 2.25 8.77 19.68
N ASP A 29 3.23 9.65 19.49
CA ASP A 29 3.18 11.02 19.98
C ASP A 29 2.43 12.00 19.06
N ARG A 30 2.35 11.73 17.75
CA ARG A 30 1.92 12.74 16.74
C ARG A 30 0.70 12.34 15.91
N TYR A 31 0.24 11.10 16.01
CA TYR A 31 -0.87 10.57 15.24
C TYR A 31 -2.07 10.30 16.14
N THR A 32 -3.29 10.44 15.59
CA THR A 32 -4.50 10.04 16.32
C THR A 32 -4.64 8.51 16.34
N PRO A 33 -5.42 7.93 17.27
CA PRO A 33 -5.70 6.49 17.27
C PRO A 33 -6.21 5.98 15.92
N ASP A 34 -7.13 6.71 15.29
CA ASP A 34 -7.68 6.37 13.97
C ASP A 34 -6.61 6.40 12.86
N GLU A 35 -5.69 7.37 12.89
CA GLU A 35 -4.59 7.42 11.93
C GLU A 35 -3.62 6.26 12.13
N ILE A 36 -3.32 5.90 13.38
CA ILE A 36 -2.49 4.74 13.71
C ILE A 36 -3.17 3.46 13.22
N GLU A 37 -4.47 3.30 13.46
CA GLU A 37 -5.24 2.13 13.01
C GLU A 37 -5.19 1.96 11.49
N VAL A 38 -5.33 3.06 10.74
CA VAL A 38 -5.23 3.02 9.28
C VAL A 38 -3.82 2.66 8.80
N VAL A 39 -2.79 3.23 9.41
CA VAL A 39 -1.40 2.88 9.06
C VAL A 39 -1.12 1.41 9.38
N LEU A 40 -1.61 0.90 10.51
CA LEU A 40 -1.49 -0.52 10.85
C LEU A 40 -2.25 -1.43 9.88
N ALA A 41 -3.43 -1.01 9.42
CA ALA A 41 -4.18 -1.73 8.40
C ALA A 41 -3.40 -1.79 7.07
N HIS A 42 -2.71 -0.73 6.69
CA HIS A 42 -1.82 -0.71 5.52
C HIS A 42 -0.66 -1.71 5.66
N GLU A 43 0.05 -1.70 6.80
CA GLU A 43 1.12 -2.67 7.09
C GLU A 43 0.61 -4.12 7.08
N LEU A 44 -0.62 -4.34 7.57
CA LEU A 44 -1.26 -5.65 7.50
C LEU A 44 -1.62 -6.05 6.07
N GLY A 45 -1.98 -5.08 5.22
CA GLY A 45 -2.20 -5.28 3.80
C GLY A 45 -0.99 -5.92 3.12
N HIS A 46 0.22 -5.43 3.40
CA HIS A 46 1.45 -6.04 2.87
C HIS A 46 1.62 -7.50 3.28
N HIS A 47 1.22 -7.80 4.52
CA HIS A 47 1.28 -9.15 5.05
C HIS A 47 0.28 -10.08 4.37
N VAL A 48 -0.99 -9.65 4.26
CA VAL A 48 -2.09 -10.40 3.62
C VAL A 48 -1.78 -10.69 2.16
N HIS A 49 -1.18 -9.74 1.47
CA HIS A 49 -0.82 -9.87 0.06
C HIS A 49 0.49 -10.63 -0.18
N HIS A 50 1.21 -11.02 0.87
CA HIS A 50 2.52 -11.66 0.79
C HIS A 50 3.56 -10.84 0.01
N ASP A 51 3.55 -9.52 0.18
CA ASP A 51 4.33 -8.62 -0.67
C ASP A 51 5.84 -8.81 -0.51
N ILE A 52 6.32 -9.18 0.68
CA ILE A 52 7.72 -9.54 0.92
C ILE A 52 8.15 -10.68 -0.03
N TRP A 53 7.32 -11.71 -0.21
CA TRP A 53 7.64 -12.81 -1.13
C TRP A 53 7.58 -12.37 -2.59
N LYS A 54 6.62 -11.51 -2.96
CA LYS A 54 6.56 -10.93 -4.32
C LYS A 54 7.84 -10.17 -4.63
N LEU A 55 8.32 -9.33 -3.70
CA LEU A 55 9.55 -8.55 -3.83
C LEU A 55 10.80 -9.46 -3.88
N ILE A 56 10.90 -10.47 -3.02
CA ILE A 56 12.03 -11.41 -3.04
C ILE A 56 12.09 -12.14 -4.39
N ILE A 57 10.96 -12.67 -4.86
CA ILE A 57 10.91 -13.42 -6.12
C ILE A 57 11.20 -12.51 -7.30
N SER A 58 10.56 -11.34 -7.38
CA SER A 58 10.77 -10.39 -8.48
C SER A 58 12.21 -9.88 -8.52
N GLN A 59 12.78 -9.49 -7.37
CA GLN A 59 14.15 -9.02 -7.29
C GLN A 59 15.15 -10.13 -7.62
N SER A 60 14.87 -11.37 -7.21
CA SER A 60 15.69 -12.54 -7.59
C SER A 60 15.68 -12.76 -9.09
N VAL A 61 14.50 -12.73 -9.73
CA VAL A 61 14.37 -12.88 -11.19
C VAL A 61 15.09 -11.75 -11.92
N LEU A 62 14.90 -10.49 -11.50
CA LEU A 62 15.56 -9.33 -12.11
C LEU A 62 17.09 -9.41 -11.96
N THR A 63 17.58 -9.82 -10.78
CA THR A 63 19.02 -9.93 -10.50
C THR A 63 19.65 -11.05 -11.32
N LEU A 64 19.07 -12.26 -11.28
CA LEU A 64 19.57 -13.41 -12.04
C LEU A 64 19.48 -13.18 -13.55
N GLY A 65 18.38 -12.57 -14.02
CA GLY A 65 18.22 -12.18 -15.42
C GLY A 65 19.29 -11.16 -15.85
N SER A 66 19.56 -10.15 -15.02
CA SER A 66 20.60 -9.16 -15.32
C SER A 66 22.00 -9.76 -15.35
N LEU A 67 22.32 -10.67 -14.41
CA LEU A 67 23.59 -11.40 -14.41
C LEU A 67 23.74 -12.31 -15.63
N TYR A 68 22.66 -12.98 -16.05
CA TYR A 68 22.65 -13.80 -17.25
C TYR A 68 22.88 -12.96 -18.52
N LEU A 69 22.21 -11.82 -18.65
CA LEU A 69 22.41 -10.89 -19.78
C LEU A 69 23.80 -10.28 -19.77
N LEU A 70 24.33 -9.94 -18.60
CA LEU A 70 25.71 -9.49 -18.43
C LEU A 70 26.70 -10.55 -18.91
N ASN A 71 26.50 -11.80 -18.49
CA ASN A 71 27.33 -12.92 -18.94
C ASN A 71 27.32 -13.06 -20.48
N LEU A 72 26.13 -13.00 -21.10
CA LEU A 72 25.99 -13.09 -22.55
C LEU A 72 26.68 -11.92 -23.27
N ALA A 73 26.51 -10.70 -22.77
CA ALA A 73 27.12 -9.50 -23.34
C ALA A 73 28.65 -9.51 -23.24
N LEU A 74 29.20 -10.07 -22.16
CA LEU A 74 30.65 -10.25 -21.99
C LEU A 74 31.22 -11.27 -22.97
N HIS A 75 30.59 -12.45 -23.08
CA HIS A 75 31.04 -13.47 -24.04
C HIS A 75 30.94 -12.96 -25.48
N TRP A 76 29.87 -12.25 -25.82
CA TRP A 76 29.74 -11.62 -27.13
C TRP A 76 30.87 -10.61 -27.42
N ALA A 77 31.23 -9.76 -26.45
CA ALA A 77 32.29 -8.78 -26.60
C ALA A 77 33.69 -9.41 -26.76
N VAL A 78 33.97 -10.51 -26.06
CA VAL A 78 35.27 -11.20 -26.10
C VAL A 78 35.37 -12.15 -27.28
N GLU A 79 34.40 -13.05 -27.44
CA GLU A 79 34.49 -14.18 -28.37
C GLU A 79 34.04 -13.82 -29.78
N THR A 80 33.09 -12.89 -29.93
CA THR A 80 32.56 -12.51 -31.25
C THR A 80 33.18 -11.21 -31.76
N GLN A 81 33.24 -10.17 -30.92
CA GLN A 81 33.74 -8.85 -31.33
C GLN A 81 35.26 -8.68 -31.12
N HIS A 82 35.89 -9.56 -30.33
CA HIS A 82 37.30 -9.50 -29.98
C HIS A 82 37.73 -8.13 -29.41
N PHE A 83 36.84 -7.45 -28.69
CA PHE A 83 37.15 -6.17 -28.04
C PHE A 83 38.14 -6.31 -26.88
N PHE A 84 38.21 -7.51 -26.28
CA PHE A 84 39.13 -7.83 -25.19
C PHE A 84 39.81 -9.18 -25.47
N LEU A 85 40.98 -9.39 -24.88
CA LEU A 85 41.78 -10.60 -25.10
C LEU A 85 41.21 -11.84 -24.42
N SER A 86 40.60 -11.66 -23.24
CA SER A 86 39.95 -12.73 -22.49
C SER A 86 38.94 -12.15 -21.50
N LEU A 87 38.06 -12.99 -20.95
CA LEU A 87 37.15 -12.60 -19.87
C LEU A 87 37.88 -12.17 -18.59
N SER A 88 39.11 -12.65 -18.37
CA SER A 88 39.92 -12.33 -17.19
C SER A 88 40.77 -11.06 -17.36
N ASP A 89 40.67 -10.39 -18.51
CA ASP A 89 41.39 -9.15 -18.78
C ASP A 89 40.85 -8.03 -17.88
N VAL A 90 41.74 -7.30 -17.20
CA VAL A 90 41.38 -6.16 -16.34
C VAL A 90 40.63 -5.09 -17.13
N ALA A 91 40.86 -4.98 -18.45
CA ALA A 91 40.16 -4.06 -19.34
C ALA A 91 38.64 -4.34 -19.45
N THR A 92 38.17 -5.54 -19.08
CA THR A 92 36.74 -5.88 -19.05
C THR A 92 36.00 -5.22 -17.87
N MET A 93 36.69 -4.82 -16.81
CA MET A 93 36.06 -4.28 -15.60
C MET A 93 35.26 -2.98 -15.84
N PRO A 94 35.79 -1.94 -16.54
CA PRO A 94 34.99 -0.78 -16.93
C PRO A 94 33.75 -1.14 -17.76
N TYR A 95 33.84 -2.15 -18.62
CA TYR A 95 32.73 -2.60 -19.44
C TYR A 95 31.65 -3.29 -18.61
N ILE A 96 32.05 -4.10 -17.61
CA ILE A 96 31.11 -4.67 -16.62
C ILE A 96 30.36 -3.55 -15.90
N PHE A 97 31.07 -2.54 -15.38
CA PHE A 97 30.43 -1.42 -14.69
C PHE A 97 29.46 -0.66 -15.60
N LEU A 98 29.84 -0.42 -16.85
CA LEU A 98 28.97 0.21 -17.84
C LEU A 98 27.70 -0.62 -18.08
N LEU A 99 27.83 -1.92 -18.33
CA LEU A 99 26.70 -2.81 -18.56
C LEU A 99 25.79 -2.90 -17.31
N THR A 100 26.37 -3.02 -16.12
CA THR A 100 25.61 -2.99 -14.87
C THR A 100 24.86 -1.67 -14.70
N ALA A 101 25.46 -0.53 -15.02
CA ALA A 101 24.78 0.77 -14.96
C ALA A 101 23.62 0.85 -15.96
N VAL A 102 23.82 0.39 -17.20
CA VAL A 102 22.76 0.36 -18.24
C VAL A 102 21.61 -0.56 -17.82
N PHE A 103 21.91 -1.77 -17.35
CA PHE A 103 20.86 -2.66 -16.85
C PHE A 103 20.18 -2.10 -15.60
N GLY A 104 20.92 -1.45 -14.71
CA GLY A 104 20.37 -0.74 -13.56
C GLY A 104 19.33 0.30 -13.96
N LEU A 105 19.59 1.10 -15.00
CA LEU A 105 18.63 2.09 -15.53
C LEU A 105 17.34 1.46 -16.07
N ILE A 106 17.39 0.20 -16.53
CA ILE A 106 16.21 -0.54 -17.02
C ILE A 106 15.48 -1.19 -15.85
N VAL A 107 16.20 -1.84 -14.95
CA VAL A 107 15.65 -2.58 -13.81
C VAL A 107 14.98 -1.63 -12.81
N LEU A 108 15.55 -0.44 -12.59
CA LEU A 108 15.06 0.54 -11.62
C LEU A 108 13.57 0.90 -11.84
N PRO A 109 13.12 1.41 -13.00
CA PRO A 109 11.71 1.76 -13.20
C PRO A 109 10.76 0.54 -13.14
N ILE A 110 11.25 -0.66 -13.49
CA ILE A 110 10.47 -1.90 -13.39
C ILE A 110 10.22 -2.24 -11.92
N SER A 111 11.28 -2.23 -11.10
CA SER A 111 11.19 -2.51 -9.67
C SER A 111 10.32 -1.47 -8.96
N ASN A 112 10.53 -0.19 -9.27
CA ASN A 112 9.72 0.91 -8.74
C ASN A 112 8.25 0.79 -9.15
N GLY A 113 7.96 0.37 -10.39
CA GLY A 113 6.60 0.10 -10.85
C GLY A 113 5.90 -1.00 -10.05
N LEU A 114 6.59 -2.11 -9.77
CA LEU A 114 6.05 -3.18 -8.94
C LEU A 114 5.80 -2.72 -7.51
N SER A 115 6.73 -1.96 -6.94
CA SER A 115 6.60 -1.38 -5.60
C SER A 115 5.35 -0.49 -5.50
N ARG A 116 5.13 0.41 -6.48
CA ARG A 116 3.92 1.26 -6.52
C ARG A 116 2.62 0.47 -6.58
N VAL A 117 2.60 -0.66 -7.29
CA VAL A 117 1.42 -1.55 -7.37
C VAL A 117 1.17 -2.26 -6.03
N ILE A 118 2.23 -2.64 -5.32
CA ILE A 118 2.16 -3.22 -3.97
C ILE A 118 1.58 -2.20 -2.97
N GLU A 119 2.11 -0.99 -2.95
CA GLU A 119 1.62 0.12 -2.11
C GLU A 119 0.14 0.41 -2.35
N PHE A 120 -0.29 0.44 -3.61
CA PHE A 120 -1.69 0.69 -3.96
C PHE A 120 -2.62 -0.43 -3.46
N GLN A 121 -2.18 -1.69 -3.49
CA GLN A 121 -2.95 -2.81 -2.92
C GLN A 121 -3.05 -2.68 -1.40
N ALA A 122 -1.98 -2.27 -0.72
CA ALA A 122 -1.98 -2.05 0.72
C ALA A 122 -2.89 -0.88 1.13
N ASP A 123 -2.91 0.21 0.35
CA ASP A 123 -3.84 1.32 0.52
C ASP A 123 -5.31 0.89 0.39
N GLU A 124 -5.64 0.18 -0.69
CA GLU A 124 -6.98 -0.34 -0.91
C GLU A 124 -7.40 -1.27 0.24
N TYR A 125 -6.49 -2.14 0.72
CA TYR A 125 -6.77 -3.00 1.87
C TYR A 125 -7.04 -2.18 3.15
N ALA A 126 -6.23 -1.16 3.44
CA ALA A 126 -6.41 -0.32 4.61
C ALA A 126 -7.76 0.41 4.60
N LEU A 127 -8.13 0.96 3.43
CA LEU A 127 -9.41 1.62 3.21
C LEU A 127 -10.57 0.62 3.33
N GLN A 128 -10.43 -0.59 2.79
CA GLN A 128 -11.43 -1.64 2.90
C GLN A 128 -11.63 -2.15 4.32
N ALA A 129 -10.55 -2.31 5.09
CA ALA A 129 -10.57 -2.85 6.45
C ALA A 129 -11.14 -1.83 7.46
N THR A 130 -10.74 -0.56 7.35
CA THR A 130 -11.11 0.47 8.33
C THR A 130 -12.35 1.26 7.94
N LYS A 131 -12.60 1.45 6.64
CA LYS A 131 -13.58 2.41 6.10
C LYS A 131 -13.35 3.87 6.53
N MET A 132 -12.20 4.19 7.13
CA MET A 132 -11.89 5.51 7.68
C MET A 132 -11.15 6.39 6.67
N VAL A 133 -11.84 6.81 5.61
CA VAL A 133 -11.25 7.61 4.52
C VAL A 133 -10.60 8.90 5.02
N GLY A 134 -11.24 9.60 5.95
CA GLY A 134 -10.70 10.84 6.53
C GLY A 134 -9.39 10.62 7.29
N ALA A 135 -9.33 9.57 8.12
CA ALA A 135 -8.12 9.21 8.87
C ALA A 135 -6.99 8.78 7.92
N PHE A 136 -7.30 8.02 6.87
CA PHE A 136 -6.34 7.65 5.82
C PHE A 136 -5.72 8.89 5.17
N LYS A 137 -6.55 9.81 4.66
CA LYS A 137 -6.06 11.04 4.02
C LYS A 137 -5.21 11.88 4.97
N SER A 138 -5.66 12.03 6.22
CA SER A 138 -4.94 12.76 7.25
C SER A 138 -3.57 12.13 7.55
N ALA A 139 -3.51 10.82 7.72
CA ALA A 139 -2.27 10.07 7.94
C ALA A 139 -1.29 10.24 6.77
N MET A 140 -1.77 10.14 5.52
CA MET A 140 -0.95 10.32 4.32
C MET A 140 -0.36 11.72 4.20
N ILE A 141 -1.17 12.76 4.45
CA ILE A 141 -0.70 14.16 4.45
C ILE A 141 0.32 14.38 5.58
N ARG A 142 0.08 13.81 6.77
CA ARG A 142 0.98 13.93 7.91
C ARG A 142 2.33 13.28 7.61
N LEU A 143 2.32 12.08 7.03
CA LEU A 143 3.53 11.37 6.63
C LEU A 143 4.30 12.13 5.53
N ALA A 144 3.58 12.67 4.53
CA ALA A 144 4.17 13.49 3.48
C ALA A 144 4.87 14.72 4.03
N ASN A 145 4.23 15.44 4.96
CA ASN A 145 4.80 16.62 5.60
C ASN A 145 6.03 16.30 6.44
N GLN A 146 6.01 15.17 7.15
CA GLN A 146 7.16 14.73 7.96
C GLN A 146 8.36 14.35 7.10
N ASN A 147 8.12 13.71 5.96
CA ASN A 147 9.16 13.28 5.03
C ASN A 147 9.53 14.34 3.98
N LEU A 148 8.93 15.54 4.04
CA LEU A 148 9.08 16.61 3.04
C LEU A 148 8.88 16.08 1.60
N SER A 149 7.90 15.21 1.43
CA SER A 149 7.64 14.52 0.16
C SER A 149 6.99 15.45 -0.86
N ASP A 150 7.41 15.33 -2.12
CA ASP A 150 6.73 15.98 -3.23
C ASP A 150 5.36 15.33 -3.45
N ILE A 151 4.31 16.15 -3.42
CA ILE A 151 2.92 15.71 -3.53
C ILE A 151 2.58 15.38 -4.99
N GLU A 152 3.17 16.12 -5.94
CA GLU A 152 2.87 16.04 -7.37
C GLU A 152 4.16 16.07 -8.22
N PRO A 153 5.04 15.06 -8.05
CA PRO A 153 6.26 14.97 -8.84
C PRO A 153 5.92 14.81 -10.33
N SER A 154 6.83 15.26 -11.19
CA SER A 154 6.67 15.06 -12.63
C SER A 154 6.60 13.56 -12.97
N ARG A 155 5.82 13.20 -14.00
CA ARG A 155 5.60 11.79 -14.40
C ARG A 155 6.89 11.03 -14.67
N LEU A 156 7.92 11.70 -15.19
CA LEU A 156 9.22 11.08 -15.48
C LEU A 156 9.98 10.77 -14.19
N ILE A 157 9.99 11.70 -13.23
CA ILE A 157 10.63 11.51 -11.93
C ILE A 157 9.93 10.40 -11.16
N GLU A 158 8.59 10.40 -11.16
CA GLU A 158 7.80 9.34 -10.55
C GLU A 158 8.14 7.97 -11.17
N PHE A 159 8.11 7.88 -12.50
CA PHE A 159 8.36 6.64 -13.22
C PHE A 159 9.74 6.06 -12.91
N LEU A 160 10.78 6.90 -12.94
CA LEU A 160 12.17 6.46 -12.79
C LEU A 160 12.57 6.24 -11.34
N PHE A 161 12.17 7.11 -10.41
CA PHE A 161 12.80 7.17 -9.08
C PHE A 161 11.87 6.90 -7.89
N HIS A 162 10.55 6.97 -8.06
CA HIS A 162 9.62 6.78 -6.94
C HIS A 162 9.21 5.31 -6.81
N ASP A 163 9.57 4.69 -5.69
CA ASP A 163 9.12 3.36 -5.27
C ASP A 163 7.71 3.36 -4.66
N HIS A 164 7.22 4.53 -4.23
CA HIS A 164 5.86 4.73 -3.71
C HIS A 164 5.02 5.62 -4.63
N PRO A 165 3.69 5.40 -4.72
CA PRO A 165 2.81 6.32 -5.42
C PRO A 165 2.88 7.71 -4.76
N PRO A 166 2.91 8.80 -5.55
CA PRO A 166 2.82 10.14 -4.99
C PRO A 166 1.61 10.31 -4.09
N VAL A 167 1.75 11.14 -3.05
CA VAL A 167 0.71 11.37 -2.05
C VAL A 167 -0.58 11.82 -2.71
N GLY A 168 -0.51 12.69 -3.73
CA GLY A 168 -1.69 13.10 -4.51
C GLY A 168 -2.45 11.93 -5.13
N LYS A 169 -1.77 10.89 -5.62
CA LYS A 169 -2.42 9.68 -6.16
C LYS A 169 -3.07 8.84 -5.07
N ARG A 170 -2.44 8.72 -3.90
CA ARG A 170 -3.01 8.00 -2.74
C ARG A 170 -4.27 8.70 -2.20
N LEU A 171 -4.24 10.04 -2.12
CA LEU A 171 -5.42 10.83 -1.74
C LEU A 171 -6.55 10.68 -2.75
N LYS A 172 -6.25 10.77 -4.05
CA LYS A 172 -7.24 10.54 -5.11
C LYS A 172 -7.83 9.13 -5.03
N HIS A 173 -7.01 8.12 -4.78
CA HIS A 173 -7.46 6.74 -4.61
C HIS A 173 -8.43 6.59 -3.44
N ALA A 174 -8.18 7.26 -2.32
CA ALA A 174 -9.08 7.29 -1.17
C ALA A 174 -10.43 7.97 -1.49
N ASP A 175 -10.42 9.04 -2.30
CA ASP A 175 -11.65 9.69 -2.76
C ASP A 175 -12.45 8.77 -3.69
N GLU A 176 -11.78 8.13 -4.66
CA GLU A 176 -12.41 7.13 -5.55
C GLU A 176 -12.99 5.94 -4.76
N PHE A 177 -12.31 5.50 -3.68
CA PHE A 177 -12.84 4.47 -2.79
C PHE A 177 -14.12 4.91 -2.09
N ALA A 178 -14.15 6.14 -1.58
CA ALA A 178 -15.33 6.69 -0.90
C ALA A 178 -16.56 6.72 -1.81
N GLU A 179 -16.37 7.15 -3.07
CA GLU A 179 -17.42 7.13 -4.09
C GLU A 179 -17.93 5.72 -4.37
N ARG A 180 -17.02 4.75 -4.58
CA ARG A 180 -17.39 3.33 -4.79
C ARG A 180 -18.15 2.76 -3.60
N TYR A 181 -17.70 3.07 -2.39
CA TYR A 181 -18.30 2.57 -1.15
C TYR A 181 -19.71 3.14 -0.95
N ALA A 182 -19.89 4.46 -1.13
CA ALA A 182 -21.19 5.11 -1.03
C ALA A 182 -22.18 4.58 -2.09
N PHE A 183 -21.72 4.39 -3.32
CA PHE A 183 -22.54 3.81 -4.39
C PHE A 183 -23.02 2.39 -4.04
N ASN A 184 -22.12 1.51 -3.61
CA ASN A 184 -22.49 0.13 -3.24
C ASN A 184 -23.45 0.07 -2.04
N ALA A 185 -23.30 0.97 -1.07
CA ALA A 185 -24.22 1.08 0.06
C ALA A 185 -25.64 1.49 -0.40
N SER A 186 -25.75 2.42 -1.35
CA SER A 186 -27.04 2.85 -1.90
C SER A 186 -27.79 1.73 -2.64
N ILE A 187 -27.08 0.94 -3.44
CA ILE A 187 -27.65 -0.23 -4.14
C ILE A 187 -28.12 -1.30 -3.14
N SER A 188 -27.33 -1.54 -2.09
CA SER A 188 -27.68 -2.52 -1.06
C SER A 188 -28.93 -2.11 -0.28
N ALA A 189 -29.10 -0.83 0.02
CA ALA A 189 -30.27 -0.29 0.70
C ALA A 189 -31.56 -0.41 -0.13
N GLU A 190 -31.49 -0.18 -1.45
CA GLU A 190 -32.64 -0.29 -2.36
C GLU A 190 -33.07 -1.75 -2.58
N SER A 191 -32.16 -2.72 -2.39
CA SER A 191 -32.43 -4.15 -2.58
C SER A 191 -33.14 -4.84 -1.41
N LEU A 192 -33.33 -4.16 -0.27
CA LEU A 192 -34.03 -4.70 0.88
C LEU A 192 -35.55 -4.67 0.65
N PRO A 193 -36.28 -5.79 0.77
CA PRO A 193 -37.74 -5.78 0.66
C PRO A 193 -38.33 -4.87 1.75
N PRO A 194 -39.45 -4.16 1.48
CA PRO A 194 -40.07 -3.31 2.49
C PRO A 194 -40.38 -4.18 3.71
N THR A 195 -39.80 -3.81 4.86
CA THR A 195 -40.10 -4.45 6.13
C THR A 195 -41.59 -4.33 6.37
N SER A 196 -42.32 -5.44 6.30
CA SER A 196 -43.75 -5.46 6.63
C SER A 196 -43.87 -5.02 8.08
N SER A 197 -44.42 -3.83 8.30
CA SER A 197 -44.87 -3.37 9.61
C SER A 197 -45.99 -4.28 10.08
N THR A 198 -45.66 -5.38 10.74
CA THR A 198 -46.63 -6.10 11.56
C THR A 198 -46.81 -5.28 12.83
N GLU A 199 -47.83 -4.43 12.82
CA GLU A 199 -48.44 -3.88 14.03
C GLU A 199 -48.69 -5.03 15.03
N PRO A 200 -48.34 -4.86 16.32
CA PRO A 200 -48.71 -5.85 17.32
C PRO A 200 -50.24 -5.87 17.45
N PRO A 201 -50.88 -7.05 17.61
CA PRO A 201 -52.34 -7.15 17.68
C PRO A 201 -52.86 -6.40 18.90
N GLY A 202 -53.78 -5.47 18.64
CA GLY A 202 -54.50 -4.71 19.66
C GLY A 202 -55.27 -5.64 20.60
N ILE A 203 -55.06 -5.48 21.90
CA ILE A 203 -55.85 -6.12 22.94
C ILE A 203 -57.18 -5.36 23.01
N GLU A 204 -58.25 -5.97 22.52
CA GLU A 204 -59.63 -5.52 22.76
C GLU A 204 -59.93 -5.61 24.27
N SER A 205 -60.06 -4.46 24.93
CA SER A 205 -60.67 -4.38 26.26
C SER A 205 -62.20 -4.34 26.10
N SER A 206 -62.88 -5.44 26.44
CA SER A 206 -64.34 -5.44 26.56
C SER A 206 -64.76 -4.60 27.77
N GLY A 207 -65.79 -3.78 27.57
CA GLY A 207 -66.27 -2.81 28.53
C GLY A 207 -67.03 -3.40 29.71
N SER A 208 -67.04 -2.65 30.81
CA SER A 208 -68.02 -2.75 31.88
C SER A 208 -68.37 -1.34 32.34
N SER A 209 -69.67 -1.04 32.26
CA SER A 209 -70.41 0.19 32.52
C SER A 209 -70.33 0.73 33.97
N THR A 210 -70.20 2.07 34.09
CA THR A 210 -70.83 3.09 35.00
C THR A 210 -71.53 2.69 36.32
N PRO A 211 -71.85 3.62 37.29
CA PRO A 211 -71.57 5.07 37.39
C PRO A 211 -71.10 5.59 38.79
N GLU A 212 -70.54 6.80 38.77
CA GLU A 212 -70.85 7.97 39.64
C GLU A 212 -71.42 7.78 41.07
N ALA A 213 -70.68 8.25 42.09
CA ALA A 213 -71.23 8.78 43.34
C ALA A 213 -70.22 9.68 44.10
N THR A 214 -70.48 10.98 44.08
CA THR A 214 -70.33 11.98 45.18
C THR A 214 -69.51 11.61 46.42
N HIS A 215 -68.45 12.38 46.72
CA HIS A 215 -68.42 13.41 47.78
C HIS A 215 -67.07 14.15 47.82
#